data_AF-A0A4V2AVH9-F1
#
_entry.id   AF-A0A4V2AVH9-F1
#
_cell.length_a   1.000
_cell.length_b   1.000
_cell.length_c   1.000
_cell.angle_alpha   90.00
_cell.angle_beta   90.00
_cell.angle_gamma   90.00
#
_symmetry.space_group_name_H-M   'P 1'
#
loop_
_entity.id
_entity.type
_entity.pdbx_description
1 polymer ?
#
loop_
_entity_poly.entity_id
_entity_poly.type
_entity_poly.pdbx_seq_one_letter_code
_entity_poly.pdbx_strand_id
1 'polypeptide(L)'
;MMKRSYYLLFLFLGGCASQQKATTDAAPSVANLQSHVQYLASDNLQGRRTGTQGEALAADYIAAAFEKAGLQPKGTAGYFQAFPVSEGKEVAGTTALRINETPLTLHTDFFPMAYSGNGSIDATASVSLLERGEP
;
A
#
# COMPACT_ATOMS: atom_id res chain seq x y z
N MET A 1 -28.07 58.43 52.52
CA MET A 1 -27.34 59.13 51.43
C MET A 1 -26.00 58.41 51.28
N MET A 2 -25.58 57.77 50.19
CA MET A 2 -26.01 57.73 48.79
C MET A 2 -25.82 56.29 48.27
N LYS A 3 -26.78 55.83 47.47
CA LYS A 3 -26.78 54.55 46.75
C LYS A 3 -25.86 54.66 45.52
N ARG A 4 -25.03 53.65 45.23
CA ARG A 4 -24.29 53.53 43.97
C ARG A 4 -24.30 52.08 43.45
N SER A 5 -25.45 51.69 42.91
CA SER A 5 -25.67 51.29 41.50
C SER A 5 -24.43 51.43 40.58
N TYR A 6 -24.06 50.54 39.67
CA TYR A 6 -24.54 49.26 39.15
C TYR A 6 -23.41 48.71 38.22
N TYR A 7 -23.38 47.39 38.00
CA TYR A 7 -22.96 46.75 36.75
C TYR A 7 -21.76 47.34 35.97
N LEU A 8 -20.53 46.99 36.33
CA LEU A 8 -19.36 47.26 35.46
C LEU A 8 -18.21 46.26 35.63
N LEU A 9 -18.48 45.04 36.11
CA LEU A 9 -17.48 43.97 36.22
C LEU A 9 -17.95 42.66 35.57
N PHE A 10 -18.59 42.79 34.41
CA PHE A 10 -18.94 41.65 33.53
C PHE A 10 -18.51 41.95 32.09
N LEU A 11 -17.31 42.53 31.92
CA LEU A 11 -16.75 42.89 30.62
C LEU A 11 -15.31 42.39 30.47
N PHE A 12 -15.09 41.09 30.72
CA PHE A 12 -13.83 40.39 30.36
C PHE A 12 -14.11 38.99 29.81
N LEU A 13 -15.24 38.82 29.10
CA LEU A 13 -15.59 37.58 28.38
C LEU A 13 -15.56 37.77 26.85
N GLY A 14 -14.79 38.74 26.35
CA GLY A 14 -14.68 39.05 24.92
C GLY A 14 -13.25 39.32 24.52
N GLY A 15 -12.48 38.27 24.24
CA GLY A 15 -11.09 38.42 23.81
C GLY A 15 -10.61 37.20 23.04
N CYS A 16 -10.83 37.24 21.72
CA CYS A 16 -10.33 36.30 20.72
C CYS A 16 -10.78 34.85 20.87
N ALA A 17 -12.03 34.60 20.47
CA ALA A 17 -12.25 33.46 19.59
C ALA A 17 -11.41 33.71 18.32
N SER A 18 -10.16 33.26 18.30
CA SER A 18 -9.53 32.92 17.03
C SER A 18 -10.43 31.86 16.42
N GLN A 19 -11.33 32.28 15.54
CA GLN A 19 -11.87 31.42 14.51
C GLN A 19 -10.65 30.97 13.71
N GLN A 20 -10.04 29.88 14.16
CA GLN A 20 -9.32 29.01 13.27
C GLN A 20 -10.38 28.59 12.27
N LYS A 21 -10.41 29.29 11.13
CA LYS A 21 -11.07 28.80 9.94
C LYS A 21 -10.49 27.41 9.79
N ALA A 22 -11.24 26.39 10.21
CA ALA A 22 -10.96 25.04 9.84
C ALA A 22 -10.93 25.14 8.31
N THR A 23 -9.72 25.09 7.75
CA THR A 23 -9.53 25.02 6.32
C THR A 23 -10.29 23.78 5.93
N THR A 24 -11.49 24.00 5.40
CA THR A 24 -12.32 23.01 4.74
C THR A 24 -11.38 22.10 3.99
N ASP A 25 -11.45 20.80 4.29
CA ASP A 25 -10.72 19.72 3.62
C ASP A 25 -10.43 20.09 2.18
N ALA A 26 -9.24 20.64 1.93
CA ALA A 26 -8.83 20.95 0.58
C ALA A 26 -8.61 19.58 -0.04
N ALA A 27 -9.55 19.16 -0.88
CA ALA A 27 -9.44 17.92 -1.62
C ALA A 27 -8.01 17.81 -2.17
N PRO A 28 -7.34 16.65 -2.02
CA PRO A 28 -5.95 16.53 -2.39
C PRO A 28 -5.76 16.99 -3.83
N SER A 29 -4.88 17.97 -4.03
CA SER A 29 -4.59 18.49 -5.36
C SER A 29 -3.97 17.38 -6.22
N VAL A 30 -4.23 17.41 -7.53
CA VAL A 30 -3.62 16.47 -8.48
C VAL A 30 -2.10 16.48 -8.36
N ALA A 31 -1.49 17.66 -8.15
CA ALA A 31 -0.05 17.80 -7.97
C ALA A 31 0.47 17.09 -6.70
N ASN A 32 -0.26 17.20 -5.58
CA ASN A 32 0.12 16.51 -4.35
C ASN A 32 0.07 14.99 -4.55
N LEU A 33 -1.01 14.47 -5.15
CA LEU A 33 -1.14 13.04 -5.46
C LEU A 33 -0.01 12.56 -6.38
N GLN A 34 0.31 13.33 -7.44
CA GLN A 34 1.39 13.02 -8.36
C GLN A 34 2.75 12.93 -7.65
N SER A 35 3.04 13.83 -6.71
CA SER A 35 4.30 13.79 -5.94
C SER A 35 4.43 12.53 -5.08
N HIS A 36 3.35 12.10 -4.42
CA HIS A 36 3.33 10.86 -3.64
C HIS A 36 3.53 9.63 -4.52
N VAL A 37 2.83 9.56 -5.65
CA VAL A 37 2.96 8.46 -6.61
C VAL A 37 4.37 8.40 -7.19
N GLN A 38 4.94 9.55 -7.59
CA GLN A 38 6.30 9.61 -8.13
C GLN A 38 7.34 9.07 -7.14
N TYR A 39 7.28 9.49 -5.88
CA TYR A 39 8.22 8.98 -4.88
C TYR A 39 8.01 7.49 -4.61
N LEU A 40 6.78 7.06 -4.32
CA LEU A 40 6.48 5.67 -3.95
C LEU A 40 6.67 4.66 -5.09
N ALA A 41 6.73 5.13 -6.34
CA ALA A 41 7.04 4.35 -7.52
C ALA A 41 8.45 4.62 -8.09
N SER A 42 9.28 5.39 -7.38
CA SER A 42 10.63 5.71 -7.86
C SER A 42 11.60 4.55 -7.68
N ASP A 43 12.65 4.56 -8.51
CA ASP A 43 13.77 3.60 -8.44
C ASP A 43 14.52 3.64 -7.10
N ASN A 44 14.41 4.74 -6.34
CA ASN A 44 15.02 4.89 -5.02
C ASN A 44 14.54 3.81 -4.03
N LEU A 45 13.33 3.29 -4.23
CA LEU A 45 12.79 2.22 -3.39
C LEU A 45 13.18 0.83 -3.92
N GLN A 46 13.59 0.71 -5.19
CA GLN A 46 13.98 -0.57 -5.82
C GLN A 46 12.89 -1.67 -5.73
N GLY A 47 11.63 -1.27 -5.58
CA GLY A 47 10.51 -2.15 -5.27
C GLY A 47 10.02 -2.01 -3.82
N ARG A 48 8.88 -2.61 -3.50
CA ARG A 48 8.27 -2.53 -2.15
C ARG A 48 7.72 -3.87 -1.71
N ARG A 49 8.45 -4.95 -2.01
CA ARG A 49 8.09 -6.29 -1.52
C ARG A 49 8.18 -6.29 0.00
N THR A 50 7.22 -6.90 0.68
CA THR A 50 7.19 -6.97 2.14
C THR A 50 8.54 -7.45 2.71
N GLY A 51 9.04 -6.78 3.74
CA GLY A 51 10.30 -7.13 4.41
C GLY A 51 11.56 -6.67 3.66
N THR A 52 11.44 -6.01 2.51
CA THR A 52 12.59 -5.44 1.79
C THR A 52 12.90 -4.01 2.26
N GLN A 53 14.13 -3.55 1.98
CA GLN A 53 14.54 -2.18 2.31
C GLN A 53 13.62 -1.12 1.68
N GLY A 54 13.17 -1.34 0.44
CA GLY A 54 12.26 -0.43 -0.25
C GLY A 54 10.89 -0.29 0.42
N GLU A 55 10.39 -1.38 1.03
CA GLU A 55 9.17 -1.34 1.82
C GLU A 55 9.36 -0.54 3.11
N ALA A 56 10.48 -0.70 3.81
CA ALA A 56 10.80 0.10 4.99
C ALA A 56 10.88 1.60 4.67
N LEU A 57 11.55 1.99 3.58
CA LEU A 57 11.62 3.39 3.12
C LEU A 57 10.24 3.96 2.75
N ALA A 58 9.35 3.14 2.18
CA ALA A 58 7.98 3.54 1.91
C ALA A 58 7.18 3.75 3.20
N ALA A 59 7.35 2.87 4.18
CA ALA A 59 6.69 2.96 5.47
C ALA A 59 7.11 4.23 6.23
N ASP A 60 8.40 4.55 6.23
CA ASP A 60 8.95 5.79 6.80
C ASP A 60 8.38 7.04 6.11
N TYR A 61 8.31 7.03 4.78
CA TYR A 61 7.71 8.12 4.01
C TYR A 61 6.25 8.36 4.38
N ILE A 62 5.47 7.29 4.52
CA ILE A 62 4.04 7.37 4.90
C ILE A 62 3.91 7.88 6.34
N ALA A 63 4.73 7.39 7.27
CA ALA A 63 4.74 7.86 8.65
C ALA A 63 5.04 9.36 8.75
N ALA A 64 6.02 9.85 7.99
CA ALA A 64 6.34 11.28 7.92
C ALA A 64 5.20 12.11 7.30
N ALA A 65 4.50 11.57 6.29
CA ALA A 65 3.33 12.23 5.71
C ALA A 65 2.16 12.32 6.72
N PHE A 66 1.93 11.26 7.51
CA PHE A 66 0.93 11.25 8.58
C PHE A 66 1.26 12.26 9.69
N GLU A 67 2.52 12.32 10.10
CA GLU A 67 2.97 13.30 11.09
C GLU A 67 2.75 14.73 10.59
N LYS A 68 3.12 15.03 9.34
CA LYS A 68 2.90 16.34 8.72
C LYS A 68 1.42 16.71 8.64
N ALA A 69 0.55 15.73 8.49
CA ALA A 69 -0.90 15.92 8.47
C ALA A 69 -1.53 16.00 9.88
N GLY A 70 -0.73 15.85 10.95
CA GLY A 70 -1.20 15.95 12.33
C GLY A 70 -1.95 14.72 12.84
N LEU A 71 -1.84 13.57 12.14
CA LEU A 71 -2.45 12.33 12.60
C LEU A 71 -1.76 11.83 13.87
N GLN A 72 -2.54 11.20 14.75
CA GLN A 72 -1.99 10.57 15.95
C GLN A 72 -1.54 9.15 15.64
N PRO A 73 -0.35 8.72 16.12
CA PRO A 73 0.12 7.35 15.95
C PRO A 73 -0.81 6.35 16.65
N LYS A 74 -1.02 5.20 16.00
CA LYS A 74 -1.89 4.11 16.50
C LYS A 74 -1.28 2.71 16.36
N GLY A 75 -0.02 2.61 15.97
CA GLY A 75 0.70 1.34 15.91
C GLY A 75 1.25 0.94 17.28
N THR A 76 1.70 -0.31 17.38
CA THR A 76 2.46 -0.80 18.54
C THR A 76 3.76 -0.04 18.79
N ALA A 77 4.33 0.61 17.76
CA ALA A 77 5.52 1.44 17.86
C ALA A 77 5.34 2.71 17.01
N GLY A 78 4.75 3.76 17.58
CA GLY A 78 4.44 4.99 16.86
C GLY A 78 3.43 4.75 15.73
N TYR A 79 3.79 5.10 14.50
CA TYR A 79 2.94 4.85 13.31
C TYR A 79 3.00 3.40 12.82
N PHE A 80 3.90 2.56 13.36
CA PHE A 80 4.18 1.22 12.84
C PHE A 80 3.49 0.12 13.65
N GLN A 81 2.89 -0.83 12.94
CA GLN A 81 2.30 -2.05 13.48
C GLN A 81 2.97 -3.27 12.84
N ALA A 82 3.78 -3.98 13.60
CA ALA A 82 4.41 -5.21 13.11
C ALA A 82 3.41 -6.38 13.14
N PHE A 83 3.48 -7.24 12.13
CA PHE A 83 2.73 -8.50 12.05
C PHE A 83 3.51 -9.53 11.22
N PRO A 84 3.35 -10.84 11.48
CA PRO A 84 4.02 -11.87 10.70
C PRO A 84 3.41 -11.96 9.30
N VAL A 85 4.26 -12.16 8.30
CA VAL A 85 3.87 -12.38 6.90
C VAL A 85 4.41 -13.72 6.44
N SER A 86 3.57 -14.52 5.82
CA SER A 86 4.02 -15.72 5.09
C SER A 86 4.39 -15.30 3.68
N GLU A 87 5.67 -15.38 3.33
CA GLU A 87 6.20 -14.92 2.02
C GLU A 87 5.74 -15.76 0.81
N GLY A 88 4.86 -16.74 1.02
CA GLY A 88 4.30 -17.59 -0.01
C GLY A 88 4.96 -18.97 -0.05
N LYS A 89 4.69 -19.70 -1.14
CA LYS A 89 5.31 -20.99 -1.43
C LYS A 89 6.41 -20.77 -2.45
N GLU A 90 7.55 -21.40 -2.22
CA GLU A 90 8.61 -21.45 -3.23
C GLU A 90 8.25 -22.48 -4.30
N VAL A 91 8.61 -22.16 -5.54
CA VAL A 91 8.49 -23.12 -6.64
C VAL A 91 9.54 -24.20 -6.43
N ALA A 92 9.09 -25.45 -6.27
CA ALA A 92 10.02 -26.56 -6.14
C ALA A 92 10.83 -26.73 -7.44
N GLY A 93 12.13 -27.01 -7.33
CA GLY A 93 13.00 -27.24 -8.49
C GLY A 93 12.59 -28.45 -9.37
N THR A 94 11.68 -29.29 -8.87
CA THR A 94 11.07 -30.40 -9.61
C THR A 94 9.85 -29.97 -10.44
N THR A 95 9.46 -28.70 -10.41
CA THR A 95 8.34 -28.16 -11.20
C THR A 95 8.73 -28.20 -12.67
N ALA A 96 8.03 -29.02 -13.45
CA ALA A 96 8.30 -29.21 -14.86
C ALA A 96 7.01 -29.06 -15.67
N LEU A 97 7.17 -28.54 -16.89
CA LEU A 97 6.12 -28.50 -17.89
C LEU A 97 6.72 -28.97 -19.21
N ARG A 98 6.00 -29.85 -19.90
CA ARG A 98 6.34 -30.32 -21.25
C ARG A 98 5.15 -30.08 -22.17
N ILE A 99 5.43 -29.66 -23.38
CA ILE A 99 4.45 -29.68 -24.47
C ILE A 99 4.95 -30.70 -25.47
N ASN A 100 4.19 -31.76 -25.68
CA ASN A 100 4.64 -32.97 -26.36
C ASN A 100 5.92 -33.51 -25.69
N GLU A 101 7.01 -33.67 -26.44
CA GLU A 101 8.31 -34.12 -25.92
C GLU A 101 9.28 -32.97 -25.60
N THR A 102 8.85 -31.72 -25.74
CA THR A 102 9.72 -30.56 -25.53
C THR A 102 9.61 -30.07 -24.09
N PRO A 103 10.69 -30.13 -23.29
CA PRO A 103 10.71 -29.54 -21.95
C PRO A 103 10.75 -28.02 -22.02
N LEU A 104 9.99 -27.36 -21.14
CA LEU A 104 9.98 -25.91 -20.97
C LEU A 104 10.82 -25.48 -19.76
N THR A 105 11.40 -24.29 -19.84
CA THR A 105 12.30 -23.73 -18.83
C THR A 105 11.51 -22.90 -17.82
N LEU A 106 11.55 -23.29 -16.56
CA LEU A 106 10.94 -22.55 -15.46
C LEU A 106 11.51 -21.12 -15.36
N HIS A 107 10.64 -20.14 -15.12
CA HIS A 107 10.94 -18.69 -15.08
C HIS A 107 11.35 -18.06 -16.43
N THR A 108 11.37 -18.84 -17.51
CA THR A 108 11.58 -18.33 -18.88
C THR A 108 10.34 -18.56 -19.72
N ASP A 109 9.93 -19.81 -19.85
CA ASP A 109 8.81 -20.23 -20.70
C ASP A 109 7.51 -20.35 -19.91
N PHE A 110 7.61 -20.64 -18.60
CA PHE A 110 6.45 -20.76 -17.73
C PHE A 110 6.77 -20.43 -16.28
N PHE A 111 5.73 -20.11 -15.50
CA PHE A 111 5.78 -20.00 -14.05
C PHE A 111 4.47 -20.56 -13.48
N PRO A 112 4.51 -21.34 -12.38
CA PRO A 112 3.29 -21.76 -11.71
C PRO A 112 2.60 -20.54 -11.08
N MET A 113 1.28 -20.60 -11.01
CA MET A 113 0.51 -19.56 -10.32
C MET A 113 0.79 -19.57 -8.82
N ALA A 114 0.74 -18.39 -8.21
CA ALA A 114 0.86 -18.26 -6.76
C ALA A 114 -0.17 -19.16 -6.06
N TYR A 115 0.29 -19.91 -5.06
CA TYR A 115 -0.53 -20.82 -4.25
C TYR A 115 -1.17 -22.02 -4.99
N SER A 116 -0.73 -22.36 -6.21
CA SER A 116 -1.17 -23.60 -6.85
C SER A 116 -0.81 -24.83 -6.00
N GLY A 117 -1.68 -25.83 -6.01
CA GLY A 117 -1.40 -27.12 -5.37
C GLY A 117 -0.28 -27.88 -6.08
N ASN A 118 0.34 -28.81 -5.38
CA ASN A 118 1.28 -29.76 -5.98
C ASN A 118 0.48 -30.88 -6.67
N GLY A 119 0.83 -31.22 -7.91
CA GLY A 119 0.18 -32.27 -8.66
C GLY A 119 0.91 -32.53 -9.99
N SER A 120 0.54 -33.61 -10.66
CA SER A 120 1.02 -33.95 -11.99
C SER A 120 -0.16 -34.36 -12.85
N ILE A 121 -0.16 -33.95 -14.12
CA ILE A 121 -1.16 -34.34 -15.09
C ILE A 121 -0.50 -34.47 -16.46
N ASP A 122 -0.82 -35.56 -17.16
CA ASP A 122 -0.50 -35.76 -18.56
C ASP A 122 -1.83 -35.83 -19.32
N ALA A 123 -2.04 -34.88 -20.24
CA ALA A 123 -3.29 -34.77 -20.99
C ALA A 123 -3.04 -34.16 -22.36
N THR A 124 -3.89 -34.50 -23.34
CA THR A 124 -3.90 -33.85 -24.64
C THR A 124 -4.57 -32.48 -24.53
N ALA A 125 -4.03 -31.47 -25.23
CA ALA A 125 -4.73 -30.21 -25.42
C ALA A 125 -6.13 -30.50 -26.01
N SER A 126 -7.16 -29.81 -25.52
CA SER A 126 -8.54 -30.10 -25.87
C SER A 126 -8.73 -30.24 -27.39
N VAL A 127 -9.44 -31.27 -27.82
CA VAL A 127 -9.78 -31.56 -29.24
C VAL A 127 -10.50 -30.37 -29.91
N SER A 128 -11.15 -29.51 -29.13
CA SER A 128 -11.80 -28.28 -29.61
C SER A 128 -10.83 -27.14 -30.00
N LEU A 129 -9.51 -27.32 -29.81
CA LEU A 129 -8.45 -26.41 -30.26
C LEU A 129 -7.58 -27.00 -31.38
N LEU A 130 -7.92 -28.18 -31.91
CA LEU A 130 -7.27 -28.70 -33.12
C LEU A 130 -7.78 -27.91 -34.32
N GLU A 131 -7.03 -26.89 -34.73
CA GLU A 131 -7.22 -26.31 -36.06
C GLU A 131 -6.89 -27.38 -37.11
N ARG A 132 -7.79 -27.54 -38.07
CA ARG A 132 -7.65 -28.54 -39.13
C ARG A 132 -6.44 -28.19 -40.01
N GLY A 133 -5.33 -28.90 -39.83
CA GLY A 133 -4.17 -28.82 -40.72
C GLY A 133 -2.85 -28.41 -40.06
N GLU A 134 -2.84 -28.09 -38.77
CA GLU A 134 -1.60 -27.90 -38.02
C GLU A 134 -1.17 -29.23 -37.37
N PRO A 135 0.13 -29.58 -37.39
CA PRO A 135 0.64 -30.86 -36.90
C PRO A 135 0.44 -31.08 -35.40
#